data_AF-A0A923VEP2-F1
#
_entry.id   AF-A0A923VEP2-F1
#
_cell.length_a   1.000
_cell.length_b   1.000
_cell.length_c   1.000
_cell.angle_alpha   90.00
_cell.angle_beta   90.00
_cell.angle_gamma   90.00
#
_symmetry.space_group_name_H-M   'P 1'
#
loop_
_entity.id
_entity.type
_entity.pdbx_description
1 polymer ?
#
loop_
_entity_poly.entity_id
_entity_poly.type
_entity_poly.pdbx_seq_one_letter_code
_entity_poly.pdbx_strand_id
1 'polypeptide(L)'
;IKNQQKIIVYNVPQHQAIDCINGNNYQFIGDSILLVDGVLQNFNLKPSRVALQLTNRVDTLPIIDKPLFYLFNNKKIIVIDRSIQFEPPLHKIDVDLIIISKSPKLYMAQLASVFNCTQYVFDASNSLWKIALWQKDAEALHLNIHSIPAEGAFVYNTGM
;
A
#
# COMPACT_ATOMS: atom_id res chain seq x y z
N ILE A 1 -0.88 -13.05 23.55
CA ILE A 1 -1.18 -12.08 22.49
C ILE A 1 -0.02 -12.13 21.50
N LYS A 2 -0.24 -12.38 20.20
CA LYS A 2 0.86 -12.37 19.22
C LYS A 2 1.43 -10.96 19.08
N ASN A 3 2.75 -10.82 19.17
CA ASN A 3 3.44 -9.54 19.03
C ASN A 3 3.79 -9.26 17.55
N GLN A 4 2.79 -9.25 16.66
CA GLN A 4 3.01 -8.95 15.25
C GLN A 4 2.34 -7.65 14.86
N GLN A 5 3.11 -6.80 14.17
CA GLN A 5 2.65 -5.51 13.68
C GLN A 5 3.28 -5.28 12.32
N LYS A 6 2.49 -5.28 11.25
CA LYS A 6 3.00 -5.16 9.89
C LYS A 6 1.95 -4.70 8.89
N ILE A 7 2.43 -4.21 7.76
CA ILE A 7 1.63 -3.91 6.57
C ILE A 7 2.05 -4.90 5.50
N ILE A 8 1.08 -5.52 4.83
CA ILE A 8 1.33 -6.40 3.69
C ILE A 8 0.65 -5.81 2.47
N VAL A 9 1.41 -5.52 1.42
CA VAL A 9 0.89 -5.18 0.09
C VAL A 9 0.99 -6.44 -0.76
N TYR A 10 -0.15 -6.98 -1.16
CA TYR A 10 -0.22 -8.28 -1.83
C TYR A 10 0.06 -8.17 -3.33
N ASN A 11 0.63 -9.25 -3.88
CA ASN A 11 0.71 -9.44 -5.32
C ASN A 11 -0.60 -10.05 -5.85
N VAL A 12 -1.62 -9.22 -6.02
CA VAL A 12 -2.87 -9.60 -6.67
C VAL A 12 -2.97 -8.85 -8.00
N PRO A 13 -2.70 -9.50 -9.14
CA PRO A 13 -2.72 -8.83 -10.42
C PRO A 13 -4.02 -8.06 -10.64
N GLN A 14 -3.91 -6.81 -11.09
CA GLN A 14 -5.03 -5.88 -11.38
C GLN A 14 -5.85 -5.44 -10.16
N HIS A 15 -5.47 -5.82 -8.95
CA HIS A 15 -6.24 -5.52 -7.74
C HIS A 15 -5.41 -4.84 -6.65
N GLN A 16 -5.99 -3.81 -6.04
CA GLN A 16 -5.43 -3.22 -4.83
C GLN A 16 -5.75 -4.13 -3.65
N ALA A 17 -4.72 -4.51 -2.89
CA ALA A 17 -4.86 -5.42 -1.76
C ALA A 17 -3.79 -5.16 -0.71
N ILE A 18 -4.22 -4.63 0.43
CA ILE A 18 -3.33 -4.26 1.54
C ILE A 18 -3.97 -4.72 2.86
N ASP A 19 -3.22 -5.43 3.71
CA ASP A 19 -3.61 -5.71 5.09
C ASP A 19 -2.71 -4.92 6.06
N CYS A 20 -3.32 -4.14 6.95
CA CYS A 20 -2.68 -3.55 8.12
C CYS A 20 -2.97 -4.45 9.34
N ILE A 21 -1.93 -5.06 9.92
CA ILE A 21 -2.03 -6.18 10.87
C ILE A 21 -1.52 -5.77 12.24
N ASN A 22 -2.35 -5.96 13.27
CA ASN A 22 -1.98 -5.76 14.67
C ASN A 22 -2.45 -6.97 15.51
N GLY A 23 -1.51 -7.78 15.98
CA GLY A 23 -1.80 -9.04 16.66
C GLY A 23 -2.51 -10.03 15.74
N ASN A 24 -3.73 -10.43 16.09
CA ASN A 24 -4.57 -11.32 15.28
C ASN A 24 -5.66 -10.54 14.51
N ASN A 25 -5.63 -9.22 14.60
CA ASN A 25 -6.57 -8.33 13.93
C ASN A 25 -5.95 -7.79 12.66
N TYR A 26 -6.78 -7.53 11.65
CA TYR A 26 -6.36 -6.84 10.45
C TYR A 26 -7.43 -5.88 9.92
N GLN A 27 -6.98 -4.81 9.29
CA GLN A 27 -7.81 -3.92 8.49
C GLN A 27 -7.41 -4.08 7.03
N PHE A 28 -8.39 -4.29 6.14
CA PHE A 28 -8.12 -4.44 4.71
C PHE A 28 -8.39 -3.14 3.96
N ILE A 29 -7.44 -2.74 3.12
CA ILE A 29 -7.55 -1.61 2.20
C ILE A 29 -7.36 -2.15 0.79
N GLY A 30 -8.42 -2.16 -0.01
CA GLY A 30 -8.34 -2.75 -1.35
C GLY A 30 -9.67 -2.88 -2.05
N ASP A 31 -9.69 -3.62 -3.14
CA ASP A 31 -10.89 -3.82 -3.94
C ASP A 31 -11.92 -4.71 -3.21
N SER A 32 -13.19 -4.31 -3.28
CA SER A 32 -14.27 -4.99 -2.55
C SER A 32 -14.48 -6.45 -3.00
N ILE A 33 -14.10 -6.79 -4.24
CA ILE A 33 -14.15 -8.17 -4.75
C ILE A 33 -13.28 -9.13 -3.92
N LEU A 34 -12.24 -8.63 -3.26
CA LEU A 34 -11.36 -9.40 -2.38
C LEU A 34 -11.92 -9.57 -0.95
N LEU A 35 -13.09 -9.00 -0.67
CA LEU A 35 -13.78 -9.15 0.60
C LEU A 35 -14.73 -10.33 0.61
N VAL A 36 -15.16 -10.78 -0.57
CA VAL A 36 -16.05 -11.91 -0.74
C VAL A 36 -15.23 -13.19 -0.81
N ASP A 37 -15.73 -14.25 -0.18
CA ASP A 37 -15.16 -15.59 -0.33
C ASP A 37 -15.16 -15.99 -1.81
N GLY A 38 -13.99 -16.26 -2.35
CA GLY A 38 -13.83 -16.57 -3.77
C GLY A 38 -12.38 -16.88 -4.12
N VAL A 39 -12.16 -17.29 -5.38
CA VAL A 39 -10.85 -17.71 -5.89
C VAL A 39 -9.78 -16.64 -5.61
N LEU A 40 -10.04 -15.38 -5.95
CA LEU A 40 -9.08 -14.29 -5.76
C LEU A 40 -8.63 -14.15 -4.30
N GLN A 41 -9.56 -14.16 -3.35
CA GLN A 41 -9.21 -14.06 -1.93
C GLN A 41 -8.52 -15.34 -1.43
N ASN A 42 -9.02 -16.51 -1.80
CA ASN A 42 -8.56 -17.81 -1.31
C ASN A 42 -7.11 -18.13 -1.71
N PHE A 43 -6.69 -17.70 -2.90
CA PHE A 43 -5.33 -17.97 -3.39
C PHE A 43 -4.34 -16.86 -3.05
N ASN A 44 -4.79 -15.61 -2.85
CA ASN A 44 -3.87 -14.50 -2.66
C ASN A 44 -3.78 -13.98 -1.22
N LEU A 45 -4.92 -13.90 -0.52
CA LEU A 45 -4.96 -13.29 0.82
C LEU A 45 -5.00 -14.34 1.92
N LYS A 46 -5.90 -15.32 1.78
CA LYS A 46 -6.19 -16.33 2.80
C LYS A 46 -4.97 -17.11 3.30
N PRO A 47 -4.00 -17.54 2.45
CA PRO A 47 -2.85 -18.30 2.93
C PRO A 47 -2.04 -17.51 3.96
N SER A 48 -1.78 -16.22 3.68
CA SER A 48 -1.06 -15.35 4.60
C SER A 48 -1.86 -15.08 5.89
N ARG A 49 -3.17 -14.83 5.78
CA ARG A 49 -4.04 -14.56 6.92
C ARG A 49 -4.11 -15.78 7.85
N VAL A 50 -4.20 -16.99 7.30
CA VAL A 50 -4.17 -18.24 8.07
C VAL A 50 -2.81 -18.44 8.73
N ALA A 51 -1.71 -18.29 7.99
CA ALA A 51 -0.35 -18.45 8.55
C ALA A 51 -0.08 -17.46 9.71
N LEU A 52 -0.58 -16.23 9.58
CA LEU A 52 -0.46 -15.20 10.60
C LEU A 52 -1.53 -15.32 11.70
N GLN A 53 -2.50 -16.23 11.58
CA GLN A 53 -3.64 -16.40 12.49
C GLN A 53 -4.46 -15.11 12.64
N LEU A 54 -4.73 -14.45 11.52
CA LEU A 54 -5.61 -13.29 11.48
C LEU A 54 -7.05 -13.78 11.50
N THR A 55 -7.72 -13.59 12.63
CA THR A 55 -9.08 -14.11 12.87
C THR A 55 -10.13 -13.02 12.84
N ASN A 56 -9.71 -11.76 13.06
CA ASN A 56 -10.64 -10.65 13.23
C ASN A 56 -10.35 -9.56 12.19
N ARG A 57 -11.29 -9.35 11.28
CA ARG A 57 -11.29 -8.16 10.43
C ARG A 57 -11.90 -7.00 11.21
N VAL A 58 -11.15 -5.90 11.32
CA VAL A 58 -11.55 -4.70 12.06
C VAL A 58 -11.62 -3.54 11.07
N ASP A 59 -12.60 -3.57 10.17
CA ASP A 59 -12.87 -2.39 9.35
C ASP A 59 -13.60 -1.37 10.23
N THR A 60 -13.02 -0.19 10.39
CA THR A 60 -13.54 0.81 11.30
C THR A 60 -14.78 1.53 10.76
N LEU A 61 -15.01 1.58 9.44
CA LEU A 61 -16.20 2.19 8.81
C LEU A 61 -16.51 1.58 7.44
N PRO A 62 -17.80 1.51 7.02
CA PRO A 62 -18.16 1.28 5.62
C PRO A 62 -17.67 2.47 4.79
N ILE A 63 -16.70 2.22 3.93
CA ILE A 63 -15.94 3.29 3.28
C ILE A 63 -16.73 3.83 2.08
N ILE A 64 -17.50 4.90 2.31
CA ILE A 64 -18.14 5.68 1.22
C ILE A 64 -17.07 6.46 0.44
N ASP A 65 -15.98 6.87 1.10
CA ASP A 65 -14.78 7.43 0.48
C ASP A 65 -13.51 7.00 1.23
N LYS A 66 -12.53 6.40 0.53
CA LYS A 66 -11.29 5.91 1.14
C LYS A 66 -10.39 7.08 1.49
N PRO A 67 -9.85 7.16 2.72
CA PRO A 67 -8.87 8.18 3.04
C PRO A 67 -7.59 7.95 2.21
N LEU A 68 -6.92 9.05 1.88
CA LEU A 68 -5.61 9.03 1.22
C LEU A 68 -4.48 8.75 2.23
N PHE A 69 -4.63 9.26 3.45
CA PHE A 69 -3.64 9.20 4.53
C PHE A 69 -4.10 8.25 5.64
N TYR A 70 -3.17 7.43 6.12
CA TYR A 70 -3.38 6.46 7.19
C TYR A 70 -2.28 6.61 8.24
N LEU A 71 -2.67 6.52 9.51
CA LEU A 71 -1.74 6.39 10.63
C LEU A 71 -1.90 4.99 11.22
N PHE A 72 -0.83 4.19 11.19
CA PHE A 72 -0.85 2.82 11.68
C PHE A 72 0.40 2.53 12.51
N ASN A 73 0.25 2.23 13.80
CA ASN A 73 1.38 2.00 14.73
C ASN A 73 2.46 3.10 14.63
N ASN A 74 2.03 4.37 14.66
CA ASN A 74 2.87 5.56 14.48
C ASN A 74 3.56 5.70 13.12
N LYS A 75 3.21 4.85 12.14
CA LYS A 75 3.67 4.95 10.75
C LYS A 75 2.68 5.74 9.92
N LYS A 76 3.17 6.73 9.20
CA LYS A 76 2.38 7.55 8.26
C LYS A 76 2.44 6.91 6.89
N ILE A 77 1.29 6.45 6.41
CA ILE A 77 1.14 5.76 5.13
C ILE A 77 0.23 6.57 4.22
N ILE A 78 0.59 6.67 2.95
CA ILE A 78 -0.28 7.24 1.91
C ILE A 78 -0.63 6.12 0.93
N VAL A 79 -1.91 6.01 0.59
CA VAL A 79 -2.39 5.09 -0.47
C VAL A 79 -3.01 5.92 -1.59
N ILE A 80 -2.28 6.07 -2.69
CA ILE A 80 -2.69 6.87 -3.86
C ILE A 80 -3.32 5.94 -4.89
N ASP A 81 -4.65 5.87 -4.94
CA ASP A 81 -5.41 5.00 -5.86
C ASP A 81 -6.21 5.77 -6.92
N ARG A 82 -6.03 7.09 -6.97
CA ARG A 82 -6.68 8.03 -7.88
C ARG A 82 -5.75 9.19 -8.19
N SER A 83 -6.01 9.88 -9.30
CA SER A 83 -5.22 11.05 -9.69
C SER A 83 -5.45 12.19 -8.70
N ILE A 84 -4.37 12.67 -8.09
CA ILE A 84 -4.38 13.74 -7.09
C ILE A 84 -3.26 14.70 -7.44
N GLN A 85 -3.51 16.00 -7.32
CA GLN A 85 -2.48 17.02 -7.42
C GLN A 85 -2.06 17.43 -6.02
N PHE A 86 -0.75 17.43 -5.79
CA PHE A 86 -0.17 17.92 -4.56
C PHE A 86 0.50 19.27 -4.82
N GLU A 87 0.19 20.25 -3.99
CA GLU A 87 0.92 21.50 -3.98
C GLU A 87 2.15 21.35 -3.07
N PRO A 88 3.35 21.75 -3.52
CA PRO A 88 4.54 21.71 -2.69
C PRO A 88 4.34 22.56 -1.42
N PRO A 89 4.41 21.96 -0.21
CA PRO A 89 4.32 22.70 1.04
C PRO A 89 5.61 23.47 1.30
N LEU A 90 5.57 24.45 2.23
CA LEU A 90 6.76 25.18 2.70
C LEU A 90 7.83 24.22 3.25
N HIS A 91 7.38 23.17 3.95
CA HIS A 91 8.21 22.08 4.44
C HIS A 91 7.63 20.75 4.00
N LYS A 92 8.49 19.87 3.48
CA LYS A 92 8.08 18.52 3.08
C LYS A 92 7.47 17.76 4.25
N ILE A 93 6.50 16.90 3.92
CA ILE A 93 5.80 16.07 4.89
C ILE A 93 6.52 14.74 5.01
N ASP A 94 6.99 14.40 6.21
CA ASP A 94 7.61 13.11 6.48
C ASP A 94 6.56 12.00 6.49
N VAL A 95 6.79 10.97 5.68
CA VAL A 95 5.97 9.76 5.59
C VAL A 95 6.83 8.51 5.50
N ASP A 96 6.38 7.41 6.08
CA ASP A 96 7.13 6.16 6.08
C ASP A 96 6.93 5.38 4.78
N LEU A 97 5.71 5.39 4.23
CA LEU A 97 5.32 4.54 3.11
C LEU A 97 4.33 5.26 2.18
N ILE A 98 4.63 5.27 0.87
CA ILE A 98 3.68 5.69 -0.17
C ILE A 98 3.39 4.49 -1.07
N ILE A 99 2.14 4.04 -1.06
CA ILE A 99 1.65 2.94 -1.91
C ILE A 99 0.87 3.57 -3.08
N ILE A 100 1.26 3.26 -4.30
CA ILE A 100 0.60 3.72 -5.52
C ILE A 100 -0.17 2.55 -6.11
N SER A 101 -1.45 2.76 -6.39
CA SER A 101 -2.40 1.75 -6.86
C SER A 101 -3.21 2.28 -8.03
N LYS A 102 -3.72 1.42 -8.91
CA LYS A 102 -4.72 1.71 -9.97
C LYS A 102 -4.28 2.71 -11.04
N SER A 103 -2.98 2.81 -11.28
CA SER A 103 -2.39 3.59 -12.37
C SER A 103 -2.80 5.07 -12.43
N PRO A 104 -2.82 5.83 -11.32
CA PRO A 104 -3.18 7.24 -11.32
C PRO A 104 -2.27 8.07 -12.23
N LYS A 105 -2.77 9.24 -12.63
CA LYS A 105 -1.90 10.26 -13.20
C LYS A 105 -1.17 10.97 -12.05
N LEU A 106 0.13 10.76 -11.96
CA LEU A 106 1.04 11.43 -11.04
C LEU A 106 2.46 11.47 -11.62
N TYR A 107 3.30 12.31 -11.03
CA TYR A 107 4.71 12.44 -11.36
C TYR A 107 5.56 12.22 -10.11
N MET A 108 6.58 11.37 -10.18
CA MET A 108 7.41 11.05 -9.01
C MET A 108 8.14 12.28 -8.47
N ALA A 109 8.54 13.22 -9.34
CA ALA A 109 9.15 14.47 -8.93
C ALA A 109 8.21 15.35 -8.09
N GLN A 110 6.90 15.35 -8.38
CA GLN A 110 5.90 16.05 -7.57
C GLN A 110 5.72 15.39 -6.20
N LEU A 111 5.72 14.06 -6.14
CA LEU A 111 5.67 13.36 -4.85
C LEU A 111 6.93 13.64 -4.03
N ALA A 112 8.11 13.61 -4.66
CA ALA A 112 9.38 13.88 -4.00
C ALA A 112 9.52 15.35 -3.55
N SER A 113 8.84 16.30 -4.20
CA SER A 113 8.84 17.71 -3.76
C SER A 113 7.92 17.95 -2.56
N VAL A 114 6.94 17.08 -2.33
CA VAL A 114 5.94 17.21 -1.26
C VAL A 114 6.30 16.36 -0.05
N PHE A 115 6.86 15.17 -0.27
CA PHE A 115 7.09 14.17 0.77
C PHE A 115 8.56 13.84 0.95
N ASN A 116 8.98 13.71 2.21
CA ASN A 116 10.17 12.94 2.57
C ASN A 116 9.70 11.51 2.85
N CYS A 117 9.82 10.63 1.87
CA CYS A 117 9.32 9.26 1.95
C CYS A 117 10.48 8.27 2.07
N THR A 118 10.35 7.27 2.96
CA THR A 118 11.36 6.21 3.12
C THR A 118 11.21 5.09 2.10
N GLN A 119 9.98 4.77 1.67
CA GLN A 119 9.70 3.68 0.75
C GLN A 119 8.48 3.98 -0.13
N TYR A 120 8.65 3.85 -1.43
CA TYR A 120 7.54 3.80 -2.38
C TYR A 120 7.23 2.35 -2.75
N VAL A 121 5.96 2.02 -2.89
CA VAL A 121 5.50 0.69 -3.34
C VAL A 121 4.56 0.87 -4.51
N PHE A 122 4.88 0.24 -5.64
CA PHE A 122 3.98 0.15 -6.77
C PHE A 122 3.23 -1.18 -6.68
N ASP A 123 1.94 -1.12 -6.34
CA ASP A 123 1.16 -2.34 -6.16
C ASP A 123 0.82 -3.03 -7.50
N ALA A 124 0.31 -4.26 -7.39
CA ALA A 124 -0.01 -5.11 -8.54
C ALA A 124 -1.24 -4.66 -9.35
N SER A 125 -1.94 -3.60 -8.93
CA SER A 125 -3.06 -3.03 -9.69
C SER A 125 -2.62 -2.04 -10.76
N ASN A 126 -1.36 -1.62 -10.77
CA ASN A 126 -0.82 -0.74 -11.80
C ASN A 126 -0.46 -1.50 -13.08
N SER A 127 -0.65 -0.86 -14.23
CA SER A 127 -0.10 -1.34 -15.49
C SER A 127 1.43 -1.35 -15.47
N LEU A 128 2.03 -2.35 -16.12
CA LEU A 128 3.50 -2.49 -16.19
C LEU A 128 4.18 -1.28 -16.84
N TRP A 129 3.55 -0.64 -17.83
CA TRP A 129 4.10 0.54 -18.48
C TRP A 129 4.16 1.75 -17.55
N LYS A 130 3.17 1.92 -16.66
CA LYS A 130 3.16 2.99 -15.64
C LYS A 130 4.25 2.74 -14.61
N ILE A 131 4.36 1.50 -14.15
CA ILE A 131 5.41 1.09 -13.22
C ILE A 131 6.78 1.39 -13.83
N ALA A 132 7.06 0.96 -15.05
CA ALA A 132 8.35 1.20 -15.71
C ALA A 132 8.68 2.70 -15.82
N LEU A 133 7.68 3.53 -16.14
CA LEU A 133 7.83 4.99 -16.15
C LEU A 133 8.20 5.54 -14.78
N TRP A 134 7.45 5.17 -13.73
CA TRP A 134 7.73 5.63 -12.37
C TRP A 134 9.04 5.08 -11.79
N GLN A 135 9.44 3.86 -12.15
CA GLN A 135 10.72 3.30 -11.76
C GLN A 135 11.88 4.11 -12.34
N LYS A 136 11.80 4.48 -13.62
CA LYS A 136 12.79 5.34 -14.27
C LYS A 136 12.88 6.71 -13.60
N ASP A 137 11.73 7.33 -13.32
CA ASP A 137 11.70 8.62 -12.61
C ASP A 137 12.28 8.50 -11.19
N ALA A 138 11.94 7.42 -10.47
CA ALA A 138 12.41 7.14 -9.13
C ALA A 138 13.91 6.90 -9.05
N GLU A 139 14.49 6.21 -10.03
CA GLU A 139 15.93 5.99 -10.16
C GLU A 139 16.67 7.33 -10.30
N ALA A 140 16.20 8.21 -11.18
CA ALA A 140 16.77 9.54 -11.39
C ALA A 140 16.66 10.45 -10.15
N LEU A 141 15.67 10.21 -9.30
CA LEU A 141 15.43 10.93 -8.05
C LEU A 141 16.06 10.25 -6.82
N HIS A 142 16.75 9.12 -7.00
CA HIS A 142 17.30 8.29 -5.91
C HIS A 142 16.25 7.87 -4.86
N LEU A 143 15.02 7.60 -5.29
CA LEU A 143 13.94 7.14 -4.41
C LEU A 143 14.03 5.63 -4.20
N ASN A 144 13.80 5.19 -2.96
CA ASN A 144 13.70 3.78 -2.64
C ASN A 144 12.31 3.23 -3.03
N ILE A 145 12.29 2.21 -3.89
CA ILE A 145 11.06 1.66 -4.49
C ILE A 145 10.97 0.15 -4.27
N HIS A 146 9.74 -0.37 -4.31
CA HIS A 146 9.44 -1.80 -4.40
C HIS A 146 8.31 -1.99 -5.41
N SER A 147 8.54 -2.79 -6.44
CA SER A 147 7.57 -3.10 -7.48
C SER A 147 6.98 -4.48 -7.25
N ILE A 148 5.72 -4.54 -6.84
CA ILE A 148 5.06 -5.82 -6.53
C ILE A 148 5.06 -6.81 -7.71
N PRO A 149 4.80 -6.40 -8.97
CA PRO A 149 4.85 -7.33 -10.10
C PRO A 149 6.23 -7.94 -10.35
N ALA A 150 7.32 -7.24 -10.00
CA ALA A 150 8.69 -7.72 -10.23
C ALA A 150 9.27 -8.45 -9.01
N GLU A 151 8.94 -8.00 -7.81
CA GLU A 151 9.60 -8.40 -6.56
C GLU A 151 8.68 -9.21 -5.62
N GLY A 152 7.42 -9.39 -6.00
CA GLY A 152 6.42 -10.08 -5.19
C GLY A 152 5.85 -9.20 -4.07
N ALA A 153 5.08 -9.82 -3.17
CA ALA A 153 4.39 -9.11 -2.09
C ALA A 153 5.38 -8.36 -1.17
N PHE A 154 5.02 -7.15 -0.77
CA PHE A 154 5.83 -6.32 0.12
C PHE A 154 5.35 -6.47 1.56
N VAL A 155 6.28 -6.70 2.49
CA VAL A 155 5.99 -6.83 3.92
C VAL A 155 6.79 -5.79 4.69
N TYR A 156 6.09 -4.88 5.37
CA TYR A 156 6.67 -3.82 6.18
C TYR A 156 6.36 -4.06 7.66
N ASN A 157 7.35 -4.45 8.45
CA ASN A 157 7.18 -4.58 9.89
C ASN A 157 7.12 -3.20 10.53
N THR A 158 6.08 -2.96 11.33
CA THR A 158 5.81 -1.67 11.99
C THR A 158 6.00 -1.71 13.49
N GLY A 159 6.09 -2.91 14.07
CA GLY A 159 6.47 -3.09 15.47
C GLY A 159 7.97 -2.87 15.67
N MET A 160 8.32 -2.25 16.80
CA MET A 160 9.68 -2.28 17.35
C MET A 160 9.95 -3.64 18.02
#